data_AF-A0A6G2QFI0-F1
#
_entry.id   AF-A0A6G2QFI0-F1
#
_cell.length_a   1.000
_cell.length_b   1.000
_cell.length_c   1.000
_cell.angle_alpha   90.00
_cell.angle_beta   90.00
_cell.angle_gamma   90.00
#
_symmetry.space_group_name_H-M   'P 1'
#
loop_
_entity.id
_entity.type
_entity.pdbx_description
1 polymer ?
#
loop_
_entity_poly.entity_id
_entity_poly.type
_entity_poly.pdbx_seq_one_letter_code
_entity_poly.pdbx_strand_id
1 'polypeptide(L)'
;GAQQASFQPQPGQPGQPAQPYPGQPQQGQPAPAPAADFSPFWFAVPVPRPLFPEDGSPTPIAELAPGTWYLAVEQRGQALVAQTQDGRRGVLQDTSGIQRG
;
A
#
# COMPACT_ATOMS: atom_id res chain seq x y z
N GLY A 1 -2.03 -55.47 48.63
CA GLY A 1 -2.87 -54.37 48.10
C GLY A 1 -3.30 -54.71 46.68
N ALA A 2 -4.26 -54.04 46.03
CA ALA A 2 -4.73 -52.65 46.20
C ALA A 2 -3.59 -51.63 46.00
N GLN A 3 -3.77 -50.50 45.30
CA GLN A 3 -4.94 -49.86 44.65
C GLN A 3 -4.80 -49.94 43.09
N GLN A 4 -5.78 -49.73 42.19
CA GLN A 4 -6.67 -48.58 41.87
C GLN A 4 -5.89 -47.24 41.67
N ALA A 5 -6.07 -46.43 40.61
CA ALA A 5 -6.89 -46.55 39.37
C ALA A 5 -6.03 -46.19 38.10
N SER A 6 -6.32 -45.33 37.10
CA SER A 6 -7.43 -44.38 36.83
C SER A 6 -7.48 -43.91 35.34
N PHE A 7 -8.69 -43.88 34.76
CA PHE A 7 -9.21 -43.07 33.62
C PHE A 7 -8.60 -43.07 32.20
N GLN A 8 -9.52 -42.94 31.22
CA GLN A 8 -9.32 -42.93 29.76
C GLN A 8 -9.41 -41.48 29.17
N PRO A 9 -9.69 -41.23 27.87
CA PRO A 9 -9.26 -41.86 26.60
C PRO A 9 -8.72 -40.83 25.56
N GLN A 10 -8.13 -41.29 24.44
CA GLN A 10 -8.26 -40.54 23.16
C GLN A 10 -8.09 -41.44 21.90
N PRO A 11 -9.12 -41.56 21.03
CA PRO A 11 -9.05 -42.34 19.78
C PRO A 11 -9.04 -41.47 18.50
N GLY A 12 -8.37 -41.97 17.45
CA GLY A 12 -8.36 -41.39 16.10
C GLY A 12 -7.17 -40.43 15.85
N GLN A 13 -6.57 -40.37 14.64
CA GLN A 13 -6.86 -41.06 13.37
C GLN A 13 -5.56 -41.50 12.66
N PRO A 14 -5.58 -42.56 11.83
CA PRO A 14 -4.47 -42.90 10.96
C PRO A 14 -4.51 -42.06 9.66
N GLY A 15 -3.60 -41.09 9.52
CA GLY A 15 -3.40 -40.31 8.29
C GLY A 15 -2.06 -40.66 7.62
N GLN A 16 -2.10 -41.18 6.40
CA GLN A 16 -0.89 -41.58 5.66
C GLN A 16 -0.19 -40.37 5.00
N PRO A 17 1.16 -40.34 4.95
CA PRO A 17 1.89 -39.28 4.25
C PRO A 17 1.84 -39.50 2.73
N ALA A 18 1.00 -38.74 2.02
CA ALA A 18 0.88 -38.78 0.58
C ALA A 18 1.70 -37.66 -0.10
N GLN A 19 2.94 -37.97 -0.49
CA GLN A 19 3.62 -37.25 -1.57
C GLN A 19 3.13 -37.83 -2.91
N PRO A 20 2.84 -37.01 -3.93
CA PRO A 20 3.73 -37.09 -5.09
C PRO A 20 3.92 -35.79 -5.91
N TYR A 21 5.07 -35.78 -6.61
CA TYR A 21 5.38 -35.10 -7.88
C TYR A 21 5.57 -33.56 -7.94
N PRO A 22 6.66 -33.08 -8.60
CA PRO A 22 6.82 -31.68 -8.95
C PRO A 22 5.98 -31.30 -10.18
N GLY A 23 5.12 -30.29 -10.02
CA GLY A 23 4.40 -29.67 -11.13
C GLY A 23 5.30 -28.86 -12.07
N GLN A 24 4.88 -28.74 -13.33
CA GLN A 24 5.58 -28.00 -14.39
C GLN A 24 5.83 -26.53 -14.04
N PRO A 25 6.80 -25.85 -14.69
CA PRO A 25 6.93 -24.39 -14.63
C PRO A 25 5.74 -23.75 -15.35
N GLN A 26 4.64 -23.60 -14.63
CA GLN A 26 3.44 -22.92 -15.09
C GLN A 26 3.82 -21.49 -15.47
N GLN A 27 3.53 -21.10 -16.72
CA GLN A 27 3.90 -19.79 -17.24
C GLN A 27 3.24 -18.71 -16.38
N GLY A 28 4.04 -18.06 -15.54
CA GLY A 28 3.56 -17.02 -14.64
C GLY A 28 2.92 -15.92 -15.46
N GLN A 29 1.61 -15.74 -15.28
CA GLN A 29 0.96 -14.45 -15.52
C GLN A 29 1.84 -13.40 -14.84
N PRO A 30 2.18 -12.26 -15.48
CA PRO A 30 3.02 -11.26 -14.84
C PRO A 30 2.30 -10.80 -13.58
N ALA A 31 2.83 -11.22 -12.42
CA ALA A 31 2.38 -10.68 -11.15
C ALA A 31 2.52 -9.15 -11.25
N PRO A 32 1.53 -8.37 -10.80
CA PRO A 32 1.68 -6.92 -10.78
C PRO A 32 2.96 -6.61 -10.00
N ALA A 33 3.93 -6.00 -10.68
CA ALA A 33 5.18 -5.62 -10.03
C ALA A 33 4.82 -4.78 -8.80
N PRO A 34 5.45 -5.00 -7.64
CA PRO A 34 5.16 -4.20 -6.46
C PRO A 34 5.25 -2.73 -6.84
N ALA A 35 4.18 -1.97 -6.58
CA ALA A 35 4.12 -0.56 -6.90
C ALA A 35 5.28 0.12 -6.18
N ALA A 36 6.28 0.58 -6.96
CA ALA A 36 7.66 0.77 -6.51
C ALA A 36 7.71 1.52 -5.17
N ASP A 37 8.33 0.89 -4.16
CA ASP A 37 8.07 1.11 -2.72
C ASP A 37 8.03 2.58 -2.33
N PHE A 38 6.82 3.15 -2.36
CA PHE A 38 6.63 4.58 -2.20
C PHE A 38 6.77 4.96 -0.72
N SER A 39 7.92 5.54 -0.38
CA SER A 39 8.15 6.17 0.93
C SER A 39 7.52 7.56 0.95
N PRO A 40 6.58 7.86 1.86
CA PRO A 40 6.03 9.21 2.00
C PRO A 40 7.12 10.23 2.33
N PHE A 41 7.09 11.38 1.66
CA PHE A 41 8.07 12.47 1.80
C PHE A 41 7.38 13.82 1.90
N TRP A 42 8.01 14.77 2.59
CA TRP A 42 7.52 16.13 2.63
C TRP A 42 7.97 16.88 1.39
N PHE A 43 7.10 17.74 0.83
CA PHE A 43 7.45 18.57 -0.31
C PHE A 43 6.85 19.96 -0.22
N ALA A 44 7.49 20.92 -0.90
CA ALA A 44 7.01 22.29 -1.05
C ALA A 44 6.98 22.67 -2.54
N VAL A 45 6.01 23.50 -2.94
CA VAL A 45 5.84 23.96 -4.33
C VAL A 45 6.52 25.32 -4.57
N PRO A 46 7.07 25.58 -5.77
CA PRO A 46 7.73 26.86 -6.07
C PRO A 46 6.77 27.98 -6.47
N VAL A 47 5.59 27.63 -7.00
CA VAL A 47 4.49 28.51 -7.39
C VAL A 47 3.17 27.85 -6.98
N PRO A 48 2.04 28.58 -6.85
CA PRO A 48 0.77 27.98 -6.47
C PRO A 48 0.33 26.87 -7.44
N ARG A 49 -0.10 25.71 -6.90
CA ARG A 49 -0.50 24.54 -7.71
C ARG A 49 -1.92 24.07 -7.36
N PRO A 50 -2.83 23.85 -8.32
CA PRO A 50 -4.12 23.25 -8.04
C PRO A 50 -3.96 21.79 -7.59
N LEU A 51 -4.72 21.41 -6.56
CA LEU A 51 -4.84 20.04 -6.08
C LEU A 51 -6.21 19.48 -6.52
N PHE A 52 -6.20 18.42 -7.31
CA PHE A 52 -7.41 17.80 -7.85
C PHE A 52 -7.89 16.65 -6.95
N PRO A 53 -9.18 16.29 -6.94
CA PRO A 53 -9.66 15.12 -6.24
C PRO A 53 -9.09 13.81 -6.82
N GLU A 54 -9.03 12.76 -6.01
CA GLU A 54 -8.50 11.45 -6.43
C GLU A 54 -9.42 10.67 -7.39
N ASP A 55 -10.66 11.13 -7.58
CA ASP A 55 -11.67 10.56 -8.50
C ASP A 55 -11.44 10.92 -9.98
N GLY A 56 -10.52 11.84 -10.28
CA GLY A 56 -10.20 12.31 -11.63
C GLY A 56 -11.03 13.49 -12.13
N SER A 57 -11.89 14.10 -11.30
CA SER A 57 -12.62 15.32 -11.65
C SER A 57 -11.66 16.50 -11.91
N PRO A 58 -11.91 17.33 -12.96
CA PRO A 58 -11.07 18.47 -13.31
C PRO A 58 -11.26 19.70 -12.40
N THR A 59 -12.12 19.63 -11.38
CA THR A 59 -12.36 20.73 -10.43
C THR A 59 -11.38 20.64 -9.25
N PRO A 60 -10.51 21.65 -9.00
CA PRO A 60 -9.62 21.63 -7.84
C PRO A 60 -10.38 21.64 -6.50
N ILE A 61 -9.86 20.91 -5.52
CA ILE A 61 -10.38 20.84 -4.14
C ILE A 61 -9.54 21.63 -3.13
N ALA A 62 -8.32 22.01 -3.50
CA ALA A 62 -7.43 22.90 -2.77
C ALA A 62 -6.39 23.52 -3.71
N GLU A 63 -5.61 24.48 -3.21
CA GLU A 63 -4.43 25.01 -3.86
C GLU A 63 -3.23 24.85 -2.91
N LEU A 64 -2.12 24.33 -3.44
CA LEU A 64 -0.86 24.22 -2.72
C LEU A 64 -0.10 25.53 -2.88
N ALA A 65 0.24 26.20 -1.77
CA ALA A 65 0.90 27.49 -1.75
C ALA A 65 2.43 27.37 -1.52
N PRO A 66 3.25 28.24 -2.13
CA PRO A 66 4.69 28.30 -1.84
C PRO A 66 4.98 28.53 -0.35
N GLY A 67 6.10 27.99 0.12
CA GLY A 67 6.51 28.07 1.53
C GLY A 67 5.72 27.18 2.50
N THR A 68 4.65 26.53 2.05
CA THR A 68 3.93 25.50 2.83
C THR A 68 4.44 24.11 2.46
N TRP A 69 4.62 23.25 3.47
CA TRP A 69 5.01 21.85 3.31
C TRP A 69 3.78 20.94 3.31
N TYR A 70 3.76 20.01 2.36
CA TYR A 70 2.70 19.05 2.09
C TYR A 70 3.28 17.63 2.06
N LEU A 71 2.51 16.62 2.43
CA LEU A 71 2.99 15.24 2.48
C LEU A 71 2.62 14.52 1.17
N ALA A 72 3.60 14.06 0.40
CA ALA A 72 3.32 13.12 -0.69
C ALA A 72 3.12 11.72 -0.11
N VAL A 73 1.98 11.08 -0.42
CA VAL A 73 1.56 9.78 0.18
C VAL A 73 1.44 8.63 -0.82
N GLU A 74 1.40 8.93 -2.13
CA GLU A 74 1.36 7.96 -3.23
C GLU A 74 1.91 8.63 -4.51
N GLN A 75 2.49 7.86 -5.43
CA GLN A 75 2.85 8.33 -6.77
C GLN A 75 1.94 7.71 -7.83
N ARG A 76 1.17 8.55 -8.53
CA ARG A 76 0.22 8.18 -9.58
C ARG A 76 0.83 8.48 -10.96
N GLY A 77 1.77 7.64 -11.37
CA GLY A 77 2.54 7.84 -12.61
C GLY A 77 3.52 8.99 -12.49
N GLN A 78 3.24 10.12 -13.16
CA GLN A 78 4.01 11.37 -13.02
C GLN A 78 3.43 12.29 -11.92
N ALA A 79 2.16 12.13 -11.56
CA ALA A 79 1.51 12.91 -10.52
C ALA A 79 1.80 12.34 -9.12
N LEU A 80 1.61 13.16 -8.08
CA LEU A 80 1.69 12.73 -6.68
C LEU A 80 0.32 12.89 -6.02
N VAL A 81 -0.08 11.94 -5.18
CA VAL A 81 -1.14 12.20 -4.20
C VAL A 81 -0.51 12.96 -3.04
N ALA A 82 -0.99 14.18 -2.81
CA ALA A 82 -0.57 15.02 -1.71
C ALA A 82 -1.66 15.06 -0.64
N GLN A 83 -1.26 14.95 0.62
CA GLN A 83 -2.06 15.27 1.78
C GLN A 83 -1.67 16.66 2.30
N THR A 84 -2.68 17.49 2.49
CA THR A 84 -2.56 18.83 3.06
C THR A 84 -2.75 18.82 4.58
N GLN A 85 -2.29 19.87 5.26
CA GLN A 85 -2.23 19.92 6.72
C GLN A 85 -3.62 19.95 7.40
N ASP A 86 -4.69 20.28 6.67
CA ASP A 86 -6.08 20.17 7.14
C ASP A 86 -6.70 18.77 6.92
N GLY A 87 -5.91 17.83 6.38
CA GLY A 87 -6.30 16.44 6.13
C GLY A 87 -6.79 16.16 4.70
N ARG A 88 -7.09 17.17 3.87
CA ARG A 88 -7.52 16.94 2.48
C ARG A 88 -6.43 16.22 1.68
N ARG A 89 -6.79 15.13 1.00
CA ARG A 89 -5.97 14.40 0.03
C ARG A 89 -6.43 14.72 -1.40
N GLY A 90 -5.48 14.78 -2.33
CA GLY A 90 -5.75 14.96 -3.75
C GLY A 90 -4.52 14.75 -4.63
N VAL A 91 -4.71 14.79 -5.95
CA VAL A 91 -3.66 14.60 -6.96
C VAL A 91 -3.07 15.94 -7.36
N LEU A 92 -1.77 16.12 -7.11
CA LEU A 92 -0.93 17.16 -7.69
C LEU A 92 -0.44 16.69 -9.06
N GLN A 93 -0.98 17.28 -10.13
CA GLN A 93 -0.61 16.94 -11.51
C GLN A 93 0.75 17.55 -11.92
N ASP A 94 1.00 18.82 -11.57
CA ASP A 94 2.26 19.49 -11.91
C ASP A 94 3.26 19.42 -10.74
N THR A 95 4.11 18.39 -10.77
CA THR A 95 5.21 18.18 -9.82
C THR A 95 6.48 18.93 -10.21
N SER A 96 6.45 19.83 -11.20
CA SER A 96 7.64 20.51 -11.71
C SER A 96 8.19 21.49 -10.67
N GLY A 97 9.47 21.33 -10.34
CA GLY A 97 10.19 22.20 -9.41
C GLY A 97 9.84 22.04 -7.93
N ILE A 98 9.15 20.96 -7.53
CA ILE A 98 8.91 20.70 -6.10
C ILE A 98 10.23 20.43 -5.36
N GLN A 99 10.36 21.03 -4.18
CA GLN A 99 11.42 20.69 -3.23
C GLN A 99 10.96 19.48 -2.42
N ARG A 100 11.84 18.52 -2.13
CA ARG A 100 11.53 17.34 -1.30
C ARG A 100 12.44 17.29 -0.08
N GLY A 101 11.95 16.73 1.03
CA GLY A 101 12.66 16.55 2.30
C GLY A 101 12.05 15.45 3.17
#